data_AF-A0AAV1K0T6-F1
#
_entry.id   AF-A0AAV1K0T6-F1
#
_cell.length_a   1.000
_cell.length_b   1.000
_cell.length_c   1.000
_cell.angle_alpha   90.00
_cell.angle_beta   90.00
_cell.angle_gamma   90.00
#
_symmetry.space_group_name_H-M   'P 1'
#
loop_
_entity.id
_entity.type
_entity.pdbx_description
1 polymer ?
#
loop_
_entity_poly.entity_id
_entity_poly.type
_entity_poly.pdbx_seq_one_letter_code
_entity_poly.pdbx_strand_id
1 'polypeptide(L)'
;MKRKACLIEAFETDKAVFEKEVLRKYKENNIMYKNTIWYKLLTSAEKTCLKEDKIRKIHYKFEDDKEMVEEYNVDTQVLLRRAWKAKGKLGSEGKWDVEIGDPIPDEVQNIEAVEIMESKDQPIVTRRNTRVNLEWRIRNLPYPIETYCIKANNEEKCVIISTTNKKYYKKLPIPELTRLGLNIEQANIQSSHKYNTLIVMYKKPQQLLDMEKEWYEELNKVKPVKDVPNDCKAQ
;
A
#
# COMPACT_ATOMS: atom_id res chain seq x y z
N MET A 1 8.17 61.72 11.89
CA MET A 1 7.94 60.58 12.80
C MET A 1 7.84 59.30 11.98
N LYS A 2 8.91 58.51 11.89
CA LYS A 2 8.85 57.17 11.29
C LYS A 2 8.30 56.22 12.36
N ARG A 3 7.05 55.76 12.20
CA ARG A 3 6.47 54.72 13.05
C ARG A 3 7.32 53.45 12.86
N LYS A 4 8.00 53.01 13.93
CA LYS A 4 8.60 51.67 13.96
C LYS A 4 7.45 50.67 13.88
N ALA A 5 7.41 49.86 12.83
CA ALA A 5 6.51 48.71 12.76
C ALA A 5 6.76 47.83 13.99
N CYS A 6 5.69 47.44 14.68
CA CYS A 6 5.78 46.64 15.89
C CYS A 6 6.23 45.23 15.49
N LEU A 7 7.21 44.66 16.21
CA LEU A 7 7.72 43.30 15.96
C LEU A 7 6.62 42.22 15.92
N ILE A 8 5.49 42.49 16.58
CA ILE A 8 4.32 41.61 16.65
C ILE A 8 3.58 41.56 15.29
N GLU A 9 3.42 42.69 14.61
CA GLU A 9 2.73 42.76 13.30
C GLU A 9 3.53 42.03 12.21
N ALA A 10 4.87 42.09 12.28
CA ALA A 10 5.74 41.34 11.38
C ALA A 10 5.60 39.82 11.57
N PHE A 11 5.51 39.36 12.84
CA PHE A 11 5.39 37.94 13.18
C PHE A 11 4.04 37.34 12.79
N GLU A 12 2.94 38.08 12.94
CA GLU A 12 1.61 37.66 12.48
C GLU A 12 1.50 37.61 10.96
N THR A 13 2.14 38.56 10.27
CA THR A 13 2.19 38.58 8.80
C THR A 13 2.97 37.39 8.25
N ASP A 14 4.12 37.05 8.84
CA ASP A 14 4.93 35.88 8.45
C ASP A 14 4.19 34.55 8.69
N LYS A 15 3.44 34.45 9.79
CA LYS A 15 2.60 33.27 10.07
C LYS A 15 1.47 33.10 9.05
N ALA A 16 0.78 34.18 8.71
CA ALA A 16 -0.31 34.15 7.73
C ALA A 16 0.20 33.82 6.30
N VAL A 17 1.40 34.28 5.94
CA VAL A 17 2.05 33.94 4.66
C VAL A 17 2.44 32.46 4.64
N PHE A 18 3.04 31.96 5.72
CA PHE A 18 3.39 30.55 5.87
C PHE A 18 2.15 29.63 5.78
N GLU A 19 1.07 29.97 6.48
CA GLU A 19 -0.19 29.21 6.43
C GLU A 19 -0.80 29.18 5.02
N LYS A 20 -0.81 30.32 4.31
CA LYS A 20 -1.28 30.38 2.92
C LYS A 20 -0.42 29.53 1.98
N GLU A 21 0.89 29.52 2.18
CA GLU A 21 1.80 28.73 1.35
C GLU A 21 1.67 27.23 1.61
N VAL A 22 1.48 26.82 2.87
CA VAL A 22 1.17 25.43 3.24
C VAL A 22 -0.15 24.98 2.61
N LEU A 23 -1.21 25.81 2.71
CA LEU A 23 -2.51 25.52 2.09
C LEU A 23 -2.43 25.44 0.57
N ARG A 24 -1.62 26.31 -0.06
CA ARG A 24 -1.37 26.27 -1.50
C ARG A 24 -0.70 24.97 -1.91
N LYS A 25 0.41 24.60 -1.25
CA LYS A 25 1.12 23.33 -1.51
C LYS A 25 0.21 22.12 -1.28
N TYR A 26 -0.61 22.14 -0.24
CA TYR A 26 -1.61 21.10 0.03
C TYR A 26 -2.63 20.99 -1.10
N LYS A 27 -3.17 22.12 -1.59
CA LYS A 27 -4.10 22.14 -2.73
C LYS A 27 -3.43 21.65 -4.03
N GLU A 28 -2.21 22.08 -4.31
CA GLU A 28 -1.44 21.65 -5.49
C GLU A 28 -1.19 20.14 -5.45
N ASN A 29 -0.79 19.60 -4.29
CA ASN A 29 -0.60 18.17 -4.09
C ASN A 29 -1.91 17.37 -4.30
N ASN A 30 -3.05 17.88 -3.81
CA ASN A 30 -4.36 17.26 -4.01
C ASN A 30 -4.79 17.21 -5.48
N ILE A 31 -4.47 18.25 -6.26
CA ILE A 31 -4.77 18.27 -7.70
C ILE A 31 -3.89 17.26 -8.45
N MET A 32 -2.67 16.99 -7.97
CA MET A 32 -1.71 16.17 -8.69
C MET A 32 -2.07 14.68 -8.71
N TYR A 33 -2.44 14.08 -7.57
CA TYR A 33 -2.72 12.64 -7.55
C TYR A 33 -4.04 12.26 -8.23
N LYS A 34 -5.05 13.16 -8.25
CA LYS A 34 -6.33 12.95 -8.96
C LYS A 34 -6.15 12.78 -10.46
N ASN A 35 -5.09 13.35 -11.01
CA ASN A 35 -4.78 13.28 -12.44
C ASN A 35 -4.04 12.01 -12.84
N THR A 36 -3.58 11.21 -11.87
CA THR A 36 -2.88 9.95 -12.13
C THR A 36 -3.79 8.94 -12.83
N ILE A 37 -3.18 8.08 -13.66
CA ILE A 37 -3.88 6.97 -14.31
C ILE A 37 -4.54 6.09 -13.26
N TRP A 38 -3.85 5.85 -12.16
CA TRP A 38 -4.33 5.04 -11.03
C TRP A 38 -5.62 5.60 -10.42
N TYR A 39 -5.64 6.88 -10.05
CA TYR A 39 -6.81 7.48 -9.42
C TYR A 39 -8.02 7.49 -10.36
N LYS A 40 -7.79 7.77 -11.65
CA LYS A 40 -8.84 7.73 -12.68
C LYS A 40 -9.39 6.32 -12.88
N LEU A 41 -8.52 5.32 -12.95
CA LEU A 41 -8.89 3.91 -13.06
C LEU A 41 -9.77 3.47 -11.89
N LEU A 42 -9.36 3.81 -10.66
CA LEU A 42 -10.16 3.51 -9.49
C LEU A 42 -11.50 4.25 -9.52
N THR A 43 -11.52 5.52 -9.93
CA THR A 43 -12.75 6.32 -10.00
C THR A 43 -13.75 5.76 -11.00
N SER A 44 -13.31 5.37 -12.20
CA SER A 44 -14.18 4.85 -13.27
C SER A 44 -14.69 3.43 -13.02
N ALA A 45 -14.02 2.65 -12.18
CA ALA A 45 -14.41 1.27 -11.89
C ALA A 45 -15.80 1.18 -11.24
N GLU A 46 -16.56 0.14 -11.58
CA GLU A 46 -17.74 -0.26 -10.82
C GLU A 46 -17.29 -0.77 -9.45
N LYS A 47 -17.96 -0.35 -8.38
CA LYS A 47 -17.58 -0.67 -6.99
C LYS A 47 -18.75 -1.26 -6.25
N THR A 48 -18.52 -2.40 -5.61
CA THR A 48 -19.42 -2.96 -4.61
C THR A 48 -18.73 -2.98 -3.25
N CYS A 49 -19.49 -2.81 -2.19
CA CYS A 49 -18.99 -2.74 -0.83
C CYS A 49 -19.66 -3.82 0.02
N LEU A 50 -18.86 -4.58 0.75
CA LEU A 50 -19.29 -5.45 1.84
C LEU A 50 -18.65 -4.94 3.13
N LYS A 51 -19.43 -4.91 4.22
CA LYS A 51 -18.93 -4.49 5.53
C LYS A 51 -19.18 -5.60 6.53
N GLU A 52 -18.11 -6.22 6.99
CA GLU A 52 -18.11 -7.30 7.98
C GLU A 52 -17.39 -6.78 9.23
N ASP A 53 -18.13 -6.51 10.30
CA ASP A 53 -17.62 -5.98 11.58
C ASP A 53 -16.62 -4.82 11.41
N LYS A 54 -15.32 -5.13 11.54
CA LYS A 54 -14.19 -4.19 11.50
C LYS A 54 -13.48 -4.11 10.15
N ILE A 55 -13.93 -4.88 9.17
CA ILE A 55 -13.34 -4.92 7.83
C ILE A 55 -14.36 -4.41 6.83
N ARG A 56 -13.91 -3.48 5.99
CA ARG A 56 -14.63 -3.03 4.82
C ARG A 56 -13.96 -3.58 3.57
N LYS A 57 -14.68 -4.39 2.82
CA LYS A 57 -14.23 -4.98 1.57
C LYS A 57 -14.84 -4.20 0.40
N ILE A 58 -13.98 -3.73 -0.50
CA ILE A 58 -14.39 -3.08 -1.74
C ILE A 58 -13.96 -3.98 -2.88
N HIS A 59 -14.93 -4.42 -3.68
CA HIS A 59 -14.67 -5.11 -4.94
C HIS A 59 -14.80 -4.11 -6.08
N TYR A 60 -13.80 -4.12 -6.95
CA TYR A 60 -13.70 -3.28 -8.13
C TYR A 60 -13.82 -4.16 -9.36
N LYS A 61 -14.69 -3.77 -10.28
CA LYS A 61 -14.78 -4.33 -11.62
C LYS A 61 -14.40 -3.26 -12.65
N PHE A 62 -13.35 -3.54 -13.42
CA PHE A 62 -12.82 -2.62 -14.43
C PHE A 62 -13.42 -2.94 -15.81
N GLU A 63 -13.30 -2.00 -16.75
CA GLU A 63 -13.81 -2.14 -18.12
C GLU A 63 -13.11 -3.25 -18.92
N ASP A 64 -11.89 -3.63 -18.54
CA ASP A 64 -11.09 -4.68 -19.18
C ASP A 64 -11.33 -6.08 -18.57
N ASP A 65 -12.45 -6.28 -17.89
CA ASP A 65 -12.82 -7.48 -17.13
C ASP A 65 -11.86 -7.85 -15.98
N LYS A 66 -10.89 -6.99 -15.63
CA LYS A 66 -10.08 -7.22 -14.44
C LYS A 66 -10.90 -6.94 -13.19
N GLU A 67 -10.54 -7.64 -12.13
CA GLU A 67 -11.10 -7.39 -10.81
C GLU A 67 -10.00 -7.07 -9.79
N MET A 68 -10.34 -6.25 -8.81
CA MET A 68 -9.49 -6.00 -7.65
C MET A 68 -10.35 -6.02 -6.39
N VAL A 69 -9.81 -6.55 -5.31
CA VAL A 69 -10.43 -6.47 -3.98
C VAL A 69 -9.48 -5.75 -3.04
N GLU A 70 -10.03 -4.77 -2.32
CA GLU A 70 -9.34 -4.09 -1.23
C GLU A 70 -10.07 -4.31 0.09
N GLU A 71 -9.30 -4.58 1.14
CA GLU A 71 -9.81 -4.73 2.50
C GLU A 71 -9.23 -3.63 3.39
N TYR A 72 -10.11 -2.89 4.04
CA TYR A 72 -9.75 -1.80 4.93
C TYR A 72 -10.17 -2.10 6.35
N ASN A 73 -9.32 -1.75 7.31
CA ASN A 73 -9.74 -1.67 8.70
C ASN A 73 -10.63 -0.43 8.89
N VAL A 74 -11.83 -0.60 9.45
CA VAL A 74 -12.80 0.48 9.66
C VAL A 74 -12.32 1.50 10.70
N ASP A 75 -11.66 1.03 11.77
CA ASP A 75 -11.19 1.88 12.88
C ASP A 75 -9.94 2.67 12.51
N THR A 76 -9.04 2.06 11.73
CA THR A 76 -7.76 2.66 11.37
C THR A 76 -7.68 3.25 9.98
N GLN A 77 -8.65 2.95 9.11
CA GLN A 77 -8.70 3.37 7.70
C GLN A 77 -7.50 2.87 6.88
N VAL A 78 -6.76 1.88 7.41
CA VAL A 78 -5.57 1.32 6.77
C VAL A 78 -6.01 0.23 5.80
N LEU A 79 -5.47 0.28 4.58
CA LEU A 79 -5.55 -0.81 3.61
C LEU A 79 -4.77 -2.03 4.13
N LEU A 80 -5.50 -3.08 4.51
CA LEU A 80 -4.94 -4.32 5.02
C LEU A 80 -4.54 -5.25 3.87
N ARG A 81 -5.36 -5.31 2.82
CA ARG A 81 -5.17 -6.20 1.69
C ARG A 81 -5.53 -5.54 0.38
N ARG A 82 -4.76 -5.82 -0.66
CA ARG A 82 -5.13 -5.57 -2.07
C ARG A 82 -4.77 -6.80 -2.89
N ALA A 83 -5.74 -7.35 -3.60
CA ALA A 83 -5.55 -8.49 -4.50
C ALA A 83 -6.18 -8.23 -5.86
N TRP A 84 -5.57 -8.75 -6.92
CA TRP A 84 -6.00 -8.62 -8.31
C TRP A 84 -6.41 -9.97 -8.88
N LYS A 85 -7.53 -10.04 -9.60
CA LYS A 85 -7.90 -11.19 -10.43
C LYS A 85 -7.62 -10.84 -11.88
N ALA A 86 -6.61 -11.48 -12.47
CA ALA A 86 -6.35 -11.36 -13.91
C ALA A 86 -7.26 -12.32 -14.67
N LYS A 87 -7.74 -11.95 -15.87
CA LYS A 87 -8.56 -12.85 -16.71
C LYS A 87 -7.77 -14.13 -17.05
N GLY A 88 -8.37 -15.29 -16.84
CA GLY A 88 -7.74 -16.57 -17.19
C GLY A 88 -7.63 -16.75 -18.71
N LYS A 89 -6.67 -17.57 -19.15
CA LYS A 89 -6.51 -17.92 -20.57
C LYS A 89 -7.65 -18.87 -20.97
N LEU A 90 -8.19 -18.73 -22.18
CA LEU A 90 -9.22 -19.62 -22.76
C LEU A 90 -10.48 -19.83 -21.87
N GLY A 91 -10.94 -18.80 -21.15
CA GLY A 91 -12.18 -18.89 -20.36
C GLY A 91 -12.03 -19.62 -19.02
N SER A 92 -10.80 -19.95 -18.60
CA SER A 92 -10.53 -20.35 -17.22
C SER A 92 -10.72 -19.19 -16.24
N GLU A 93 -11.04 -19.52 -14.99
CA GLU A 93 -11.06 -18.52 -13.93
C GLU A 93 -9.66 -17.98 -13.64
N GLY A 94 -9.58 -16.66 -13.47
CA GLY A 94 -8.38 -15.95 -13.08
C GLY A 94 -7.84 -16.31 -11.71
N LYS A 95 -6.51 -16.45 -11.57
CA LYS A 95 -5.87 -16.56 -10.26
C LYS A 95 -5.81 -15.18 -9.58
N TRP A 96 -6.09 -15.15 -8.29
CA TRP A 96 -5.88 -13.97 -7.45
C TRP A 96 -4.39 -13.80 -7.13
N ASP A 97 -3.87 -12.60 -7.37
CA ASP A 97 -2.51 -12.20 -7.00
C ASP A 97 -2.55 -11.12 -5.92
N VAL A 98 -1.88 -11.36 -4.79
CA VAL A 98 -1.92 -10.48 -3.62
C VAL A 98 -0.79 -9.46 -3.69
N GLU A 99 -1.13 -8.19 -3.88
CA GLU A 99 -0.18 -7.08 -3.91
C GLU A 99 0.20 -6.59 -2.50
N ILE A 100 -0.77 -6.57 -1.58
CA ILE A 100 -0.64 -6.10 -0.20
C ILE A 100 -1.39 -7.06 0.71
N GLY A 101 -0.82 -7.34 1.88
CA GLY A 101 -1.39 -8.22 2.89
C GLY A 101 -0.78 -9.62 2.84
N ASP A 102 -1.34 -10.51 3.65
CA ASP A 102 -0.91 -11.90 3.69
C ASP A 102 -1.41 -12.64 2.43
N PRO A 103 -0.63 -13.58 1.87
CA PRO A 103 -1.05 -14.35 0.70
C PRO A 103 -2.35 -15.10 1.00
N ILE A 104 -3.19 -15.32 -0.01
CA ILE A 104 -4.35 -16.21 0.13
C ILE A 104 -3.75 -17.60 0.35
N PRO A 105 -4.07 -18.30 1.46
CA PRO A 105 -3.67 -19.69 1.60
C PRO A 105 -4.19 -20.43 0.35
N ASP A 106 -3.30 -21.00 -0.45
CA ASP A 106 -3.75 -21.90 -1.51
C ASP A 106 -4.58 -22.99 -0.80
N GLU A 107 -5.85 -23.14 -1.19
CA GLU A 107 -6.70 -24.20 -0.68
C GLU A 107 -5.96 -25.51 -0.89
N VAL A 108 -5.50 -26.09 0.22
CA VAL A 108 -4.85 -27.40 0.37
C VAL A 108 -4.28 -27.90 -0.96
N GLN A 109 -3.10 -27.40 -1.35
CA GLN A 109 -2.27 -28.17 -2.26
C GLN A 109 -2.12 -29.54 -1.60
N ASN A 110 -2.76 -30.55 -2.20
CA ASN A 110 -2.83 -31.89 -1.68
C ASN A 110 -1.40 -32.33 -1.39
N ILE A 111 -1.04 -32.41 -0.11
CA ILE A 111 0.35 -32.59 0.36
C ILE A 111 0.92 -33.91 -0.19
N GLU A 112 0.04 -34.84 -0.54
CA GLU A 112 0.35 -36.13 -1.17
C GLU A 112 0.77 -36.02 -2.65
N ALA A 113 0.49 -34.90 -3.33
CA ALA A 113 0.78 -34.69 -4.75
C ALA A 113 2.05 -33.87 -5.02
N VAL A 114 2.74 -33.40 -3.97
CA VAL A 114 3.90 -32.51 -4.11
C VAL A 114 5.18 -33.24 -3.70
N GLU A 115 5.89 -33.81 -4.70
CA GLU A 115 7.18 -34.50 -4.48
C GLU A 115 8.34 -33.55 -4.12
N ILE A 116 8.21 -32.25 -4.43
CA ILE A 116 9.24 -31.23 -4.19
C ILE A 116 8.59 -30.04 -3.50
N MET A 117 9.02 -29.75 -2.27
CA MET A 117 8.55 -28.62 -1.47
C MET A 117 9.71 -27.66 -1.19
N GLU A 118 9.41 -26.38 -1.12
CA GLU A 118 10.39 -25.37 -0.73
C GLU A 118 10.87 -25.57 0.71
N SER A 119 12.14 -25.23 0.98
CA SER A 119 12.71 -25.35 2.32
C SER A 119 12.00 -24.43 3.31
N LYS A 120 11.75 -24.92 4.53
CA LYS A 120 11.20 -24.10 5.63
C LYS A 120 12.10 -22.91 5.98
N ASP A 121 13.38 -23.00 5.67
CA ASP A 121 14.39 -21.96 5.96
C ASP A 121 14.54 -20.95 4.82
N GLN A 122 13.74 -21.04 3.75
CA GLN A 122 13.81 -20.06 2.68
C GLN A 122 13.33 -18.67 3.15
N PRO A 123 13.90 -17.56 2.66
CA PRO A 123 13.42 -16.23 3.00
C PRO A 123 12.00 -15.97 2.53
N ILE A 124 11.10 -15.63 3.45
CA ILE A 124 9.69 -15.33 3.15
C ILE A 124 9.44 -13.83 3.37
N VAL A 125 8.99 -13.15 2.33
CA VAL A 125 8.62 -11.73 2.37
C VAL A 125 7.12 -11.60 2.61
N THR A 126 6.75 -10.76 3.57
CA THR A 126 5.36 -10.33 3.80
C THR A 126 5.30 -8.82 3.76
N ARG A 127 4.18 -8.28 3.26
CA ARG A 127 3.99 -6.85 3.07
C ARG A 127 2.76 -6.38 3.81
N ARG A 128 2.91 -5.33 4.61
CA ARG A 128 1.82 -4.74 5.39
C ARG A 128 1.88 -3.22 5.31
N ASN A 129 0.72 -2.60 5.40
CA ASN A 129 0.62 -1.16 5.53
C ASN A 129 0.27 -0.81 6.97
N THR A 130 0.82 0.32 7.42
CA THR A 130 0.37 1.01 8.63
C THR A 130 -0.21 2.36 8.23
N ARG A 131 -0.65 3.15 9.20
CA ARG A 131 -1.11 4.52 8.95
C ARG A 131 -0.03 5.41 8.32
N VAL A 132 1.24 5.21 8.68
CA VAL A 132 2.34 6.13 8.32
C VAL A 132 3.48 5.49 7.55
N ASN A 133 3.56 4.16 7.52
CA ASN A 133 4.65 3.41 6.89
C ASN A 133 4.10 2.30 5.97
N LEU A 134 4.85 2.01 4.91
CA LEU A 134 4.81 0.74 4.20
C LEU A 134 5.85 -0.18 4.85
N GLU A 135 5.49 -1.42 5.17
CA GLU A 135 6.36 -2.34 5.92
C GLU A 135 6.53 -3.67 5.16
N TRP A 136 7.77 -4.12 5.07
CA TRP A 136 8.12 -5.46 4.63
C TRP A 136 8.81 -6.21 5.76
N ARG A 137 8.35 -7.43 6.03
CA ARG A 137 9.05 -8.35 6.93
C ARG A 137 9.59 -9.52 6.12
N ILE A 138 10.89 -9.73 6.23
CA ILE A 138 11.58 -10.83 5.57
C ILE A 138 12.11 -11.77 6.64
N ARG A 139 11.43 -12.91 6.81
CA ARG A 139 11.83 -13.95 7.75
C ARG A 139 12.94 -14.82 7.17
N ASN A 140 13.53 -15.64 8.02
CA ASN A 140 14.60 -16.59 7.69
C ASN A 140 15.84 -15.92 7.10
N LEU A 141 16.19 -14.76 7.65
CA LEU A 141 17.37 -13.99 7.32
C LEU A 141 18.33 -14.04 8.51
N PRO A 142 19.35 -14.93 8.52
CA PRO A 142 20.12 -15.23 9.71
C PRO A 142 21.28 -14.26 9.99
N TYR A 143 21.67 -13.46 9.00
CA TYR A 143 22.80 -12.54 9.16
C TYR A 143 22.41 -11.34 10.04
N PRO A 144 23.37 -10.69 10.72
CA PRO A 144 23.08 -9.50 11.50
C PRO A 144 22.85 -8.27 10.58
N ILE A 145 22.28 -7.20 11.13
CA ILE A 145 21.78 -6.05 10.35
C ILE A 145 22.86 -5.41 9.47
N GLU A 146 24.10 -5.33 9.97
CA GLU A 146 25.27 -4.76 9.29
C GLU A 146 25.67 -5.51 8.01
N THR A 147 25.21 -6.76 7.84
CA THR A 147 25.44 -7.53 6.62
C THR A 147 24.52 -7.07 5.49
N TYR A 148 23.39 -6.43 5.79
CA TYR A 148 22.40 -6.01 4.81
C TYR A 148 22.66 -4.58 4.31
N CYS A 149 22.56 -4.42 3.01
CA CYS A 149 22.60 -3.16 2.31
C CYS A 149 21.21 -2.90 1.74
N ILE A 150 20.57 -1.81 2.20
CA ILE A 150 19.19 -1.48 1.84
C ILE A 150 19.20 -0.12 1.14
N LYS A 151 18.88 -0.13 -0.16
CA LYS A 151 19.02 1.04 -1.03
C LYS A 151 17.74 1.34 -1.79
N ALA A 152 17.37 2.61 -1.86
CA ALA A 152 16.37 3.11 -2.79
C ALA A 152 16.91 2.99 -4.22
N ASN A 153 16.12 2.42 -5.13
CA ASN A 153 16.42 2.38 -6.55
C ASN A 153 15.24 3.00 -7.35
N ASN A 154 15.49 4.17 -7.93
CA ASN A 154 14.51 4.94 -8.68
C ASN A 154 14.38 4.51 -10.15
N GLU A 155 15.36 3.81 -10.70
CA GLU A 155 15.31 3.27 -12.06
C GLU A 155 14.34 2.08 -12.11
N GLU A 156 14.46 1.18 -11.13
CA GLU A 156 13.63 -0.01 -11.01
C GLU A 156 12.39 0.18 -10.12
N LYS A 157 12.19 1.39 -9.57
CA LYS A 157 11.06 1.75 -8.70
C LYS A 157 10.87 0.78 -7.52
N CYS A 158 11.97 0.42 -6.87
CA CYS A 158 11.97 -0.50 -5.74
C CYS A 158 12.99 -0.14 -4.65
N VAL A 159 12.85 -0.76 -3.49
CA VAL A 159 13.92 -0.84 -2.48
C VAL A 159 14.68 -2.15 -2.71
N ILE A 160 15.99 -2.05 -2.92
CA ILE A 160 16.88 -3.19 -3.10
C ILE A 160 17.49 -3.56 -1.76
N ILE A 161 17.37 -4.83 -1.40
CA ILE A 161 18.04 -5.44 -0.26
C ILE A 161 19.08 -6.40 -0.82
N SER A 162 20.33 -6.23 -0.42
CA SER A 162 21.41 -7.16 -0.73
C SER A 162 22.27 -7.44 0.49
N THR A 163 23.06 -8.50 0.47
CA THR A 163 24.06 -8.77 1.51
C THR A 163 25.48 -8.58 1.00
N THR A 164 26.39 -8.19 1.89
CA THR A 164 27.82 -8.02 1.56
C THR A 164 28.48 -9.33 1.08
N ASN A 165 28.04 -10.47 1.62
CA ASN A 165 28.46 -11.81 1.21
C ASN A 165 27.76 -12.33 -0.06
N LYS A 166 26.87 -11.53 -0.68
CA LYS A 166 26.12 -11.87 -1.90
C LYS A 166 25.21 -13.11 -1.79
N LYS A 167 24.87 -13.53 -0.57
CA LYS A 167 23.97 -14.67 -0.32
C LYS A 167 22.49 -14.32 -0.45
N TYR A 168 22.13 -13.05 -0.37
CA TYR A 168 20.75 -12.60 -0.49
C TYR A 168 20.64 -11.36 -1.36
N TYR A 169 19.62 -11.34 -2.21
CA TYR A 169 19.24 -10.20 -3.04
C TYR A 169 17.73 -10.21 -3.24
N LYS A 170 17.06 -9.08 -2.97
CA LYS A 170 15.62 -8.94 -3.18
C LYS A 170 15.27 -7.52 -3.59
N LYS A 171 14.34 -7.39 -4.54
CA LYS A 171 13.70 -6.14 -4.92
C LYS A 171 12.33 -6.06 -4.25
N LEU A 172 12.07 -4.97 -3.56
CA LEU A 172 10.80 -4.66 -2.92
C LEU A 172 10.13 -3.52 -3.71
N PRO A 173 9.24 -3.82 -4.65
CA PRO A 173 8.57 -2.78 -5.42
C PRO A 173 7.69 -1.91 -4.52
N ILE A 174 7.56 -0.63 -4.85
CA ILE A 174 6.64 0.29 -4.19
C ILE A 174 5.63 0.84 -5.21
N PRO A 175 4.60 0.06 -5.58
CA PRO A 175 3.63 0.46 -6.60
C PRO A 175 2.95 1.79 -6.30
N GLU A 176 2.72 2.13 -5.03
CA GLU A 176 2.07 3.36 -4.58
C GLU A 176 2.83 4.60 -5.03
N LEU A 177 4.15 4.60 -4.89
CA LEU A 177 4.98 5.73 -5.34
C LEU A 177 5.03 5.80 -6.86
N THR A 178 5.13 4.65 -7.53
CA THR A 178 5.06 4.57 -9.00
C THR A 178 3.73 5.13 -9.53
N ARG A 179 2.61 4.77 -8.91
CA ARG A 179 1.26 5.25 -9.26
C ARG A 179 1.10 6.76 -9.08
N LEU A 180 1.77 7.32 -8.07
CA LEU A 180 1.79 8.75 -7.79
C LEU A 180 2.88 9.51 -8.56
N GLY A 181 3.74 8.81 -9.32
CA GLY A 181 4.88 9.41 -10.00
C GLY A 181 5.96 9.95 -9.05
N LEU A 182 6.04 9.42 -7.83
CA LEU A 182 6.99 9.84 -6.80
C LEU A 182 8.28 9.03 -6.86
N ASN A 183 9.38 9.68 -6.51
CA ASN A 183 10.66 9.01 -6.31
C ASN A 183 10.73 8.35 -4.92
N ILE A 184 11.49 7.27 -4.85
CA ILE A 184 11.83 6.58 -3.61
C ILE A 184 13.02 7.31 -2.99
N GLU A 185 12.82 7.82 -1.78
CA GLU A 185 13.84 8.56 -1.05
C GLU A 185 14.52 7.67 -0.02
N GLN A 186 15.85 7.60 -0.07
CA GLN A 186 16.64 6.82 0.88
C GLN A 186 16.39 7.24 2.34
N ALA A 187 16.16 8.53 2.58
CA ALA A 187 15.94 9.08 3.91
C ALA A 187 14.64 8.57 4.57
N ASN A 188 13.66 8.10 3.78
CA ASN A 188 12.41 7.55 4.28
C ASN A 188 12.51 6.06 4.59
N ILE A 189 13.64 5.40 4.27
CA ILE A 189 13.86 3.98 4.56
C ILE A 189 14.44 3.84 5.96
N GLN A 190 13.81 2.99 6.76
CA GLN A 190 14.30 2.54 8.05
C GLN A 190 14.33 1.02 8.08
N SER A 191 15.29 0.45 8.80
CA SER A 191 15.39 -1.00 8.94
C SER A 191 15.78 -1.41 10.34
N SER A 192 15.34 -2.61 10.71
CA SER A 192 15.76 -3.29 11.93
C SER A 192 15.82 -4.78 11.67
N HIS A 193 16.64 -5.50 12.44
CA HIS A 193 16.75 -6.95 12.34
C HIS A 193 16.66 -7.56 13.73
N LYS A 194 15.76 -8.54 13.89
CA LYS A 194 15.60 -9.27 15.14
C LYS A 194 14.98 -10.64 14.86
N TYR A 195 15.39 -11.66 15.60
CA TYR A 195 14.82 -13.02 15.50
C TYR A 195 14.79 -13.55 14.04
N ASN A 196 15.93 -13.48 13.35
CA ASN A 196 16.09 -13.87 11.94
C ASN A 196 15.08 -13.20 10.98
N THR A 197 14.61 -12.01 11.34
CA THR A 197 13.64 -11.26 10.56
C THR A 197 14.15 -9.85 10.32
N LEU A 198 14.34 -9.49 9.05
CA LEU A 198 14.60 -8.12 8.63
C LEU A 198 13.26 -7.40 8.44
N ILE A 199 13.07 -6.31 9.18
CA ILE A 199 11.92 -5.41 9.04
C ILE A 199 12.41 -4.17 8.31
N VAL A 200 11.83 -3.90 7.14
CA VAL A 200 12.09 -2.70 6.34
C VAL A 200 10.83 -1.86 6.34
N MET A 201 10.95 -0.62 6.77
CA MET A 201 9.87 0.37 6.79
C MET A 201 10.21 1.49 5.83
N TYR A 202 9.22 1.93 5.07
CA TYR A 202 9.28 3.13 4.26
C TYR A 202 8.24 4.13 4.76
N LYS A 203 8.70 5.28 5.24
CA LYS A 203 7.83 6.37 5.69
C LYS A 203 7.06 6.93 4.50
N LYS A 204 5.72 6.91 4.59
CA LYS A 204 4.86 7.40 3.51
C LYS A 204 5.07 8.92 3.32
N PRO A 205 5.29 9.41 2.10
CA PRO A 205 5.29 10.83 1.83
C PRO A 205 3.90 11.40 2.03
N GLN A 206 3.81 12.70 2.35
CA GLN A 206 2.53 13.36 2.65
C GLN A 206 1.50 13.19 1.52
N GLN A 207 1.95 13.27 0.27
CA GLN A 207 1.08 13.07 -0.91
C GLN A 207 0.40 11.70 -0.93
N LEU A 208 1.07 10.64 -0.48
CA LEU A 208 0.46 9.30 -0.38
C LEU A 208 -0.56 9.25 0.76
N LEU A 209 -0.25 9.87 1.91
CA LEU A 209 -1.18 9.93 3.05
C LEU A 209 -2.45 10.69 2.71
N ASP A 210 -2.31 11.83 2.02
CA ASP A 210 -3.44 12.67 1.59
C ASP A 210 -4.33 11.89 0.60
N MET A 211 -3.72 11.23 -0.40
CA MET A 211 -4.44 10.41 -1.36
C MET A 211 -5.15 9.23 -0.69
N GLU A 212 -4.50 8.51 0.23
CA GLU A 212 -5.12 7.37 0.94
C GLU A 212 -6.33 7.81 1.77
N LYS A 213 -6.19 8.94 2.47
CA LYS A 213 -7.27 9.51 3.27
C LYS A 213 -8.45 9.92 2.40
N GLU A 214 -8.20 10.71 1.35
CA GLU A 214 -9.26 11.16 0.46
C GLU A 214 -9.95 9.99 -0.25
N TRP A 215 -9.16 9.00 -0.69
CA TRP A 215 -9.71 7.81 -1.32
C TRP A 215 -10.62 7.03 -0.37
N TYR A 216 -10.25 6.90 0.90
CA TYR A 216 -11.11 6.26 1.89
C TYR A 216 -12.43 7.05 2.10
N GLU A 217 -12.39 8.38 2.06
CA GLU A 217 -13.58 9.23 2.10
C GLU A 217 -14.47 9.03 0.86
N GLU A 218 -13.90 8.86 -0.33
CA GLU A 218 -14.65 8.49 -1.55
C GLU A 218 -15.31 7.12 -1.40
N LEU A 219 -14.61 6.14 -0.85
CA LEU A 219 -15.17 4.82 -0.61
C LEU A 219 -16.37 4.87 0.35
N ASN A 220 -16.39 5.78 1.34
CA ASN A 220 -17.54 5.95 2.25
C ASN A 220 -18.84 6.32 1.53
N LYS A 221 -18.77 6.83 0.29
CA LYS A 221 -19.94 7.11 -0.53
C LYS A 221 -20.55 5.85 -1.16
N VAL A 222 -19.77 4.77 -1.28
CA VAL A 222 -20.24 3.47 -1.79
C VAL A 222 -21.06 2.77 -0.69
N LYS A 223 -22.36 2.62 -0.93
CA LYS A 223 -23.26 1.95 0.02
C LYS A 223 -22.92 0.45 0.12
N PRO A 224 -22.90 -0.13 1.33
CA PRO A 224 -22.73 -1.57 1.48
C PRO A 224 -23.96 -2.29 0.89
N VAL A 225 -23.72 -3.40 0.19
CA VAL A 225 -24.77 -4.32 -0.21
C VAL A 225 -25.36 -4.88 1.08
N LYS A 226 -26.68 -4.71 1.28
CA LYS A 226 -27.38 -5.36 2.40
C LYS A 226 -27.47 -6.84 2.08
N ASP A 227 -27.16 -7.69 3.05
CA ASP A 227 -27.21 -9.15 2.93
C ASP A 227 -28.46 -9.59 2.17
N VAL A 228 -28.24 -10.34 1.09
CA VAL A 228 -29.31 -11.11 0.45
C VAL A 228 -29.81 -12.10 1.51
N PRO A 229 -31.13 -12.23 1.74
CA PRO A 229 -31.65 -13.21 2.67
C PRO A 229 -31.08 -14.59 2.33
N ASN A 230 -30.54 -15.25 3.35
CA ASN A 230 -30.03 -16.60 3.30
C ASN A 230 -31.17 -17.58 3.01
N ASP A 231 -31.63 -17.67 1.77
CA ASP A 231 -32.58 -18.68 1.28
C ASP A 231 -31.80 -19.86 0.67
N CYS A 232 -30.80 -20.36 1.38
CA CYS A 232 -30.31 -21.72 1.16
C CYS A 232 -31.28 -22.70 1.84
N LYS A 233 -32.40 -23.01 1.17
CA LYS A 233 -33.13 -24.24 1.46
C LYS A 233 -32.32 -25.41 0.91
N ALA A 234 -31.66 -26.14 1.81
CA ALA A 234 -31.21 -27.48 1.52
C ALA A 234 -32.44 -28.32 1.14
N GLN A 235 -32.38 -28.95 -0.03
CA GLN A 235 -33.36 -29.93 -0.49
C GLN A 235 -32.79 -31.34 -0.29
#